data_AF-A0A1V4VZX2-F1
#
_entry.id   AF-A0A1V4VZX2-F1
#
_cell.length_a   1.000
_cell.length_b   1.000
_cell.length_c   1.000
_cell.angle_alpha   90.00
_cell.angle_beta   90.00
_cell.angle_gamma   90.00
#
_symmetry.space_group_name_H-M   'P 1'
#
loop_
_entity.id
_entity.type
_entity.pdbx_description
1 polymer ?
#
loop_
_entity_poly.entity_id
_entity_poly.type
_entity_poly.pdbx_seq_one_letter_code
_entity_poly.pdbx_strand_id
1 'polypeptide(L)'
;MTFKQLTKIEPRLQQLYNEARKVKVKDDSFCANSVWYRQFKPRLLELVGFGAAWPELQSPTAYDVAYQTIYNALPNCGKRCSCI
;
A
#
# COMPACT_ATOMS: atom_id res chain seq x y z
N MET A 1 1.45 15.53 -6.45
CA MET A 1 2.15 14.34 -6.99
C MET A 1 1.14 13.23 -7.21
N THR A 2 1.27 12.44 -8.28
CA THR A 2 0.37 11.32 -8.60
C THR A 2 1.09 9.98 -8.44
N PHE A 3 0.35 8.88 -8.23
CA PHE A 3 0.96 7.55 -8.10
C PHE A 3 1.79 7.17 -9.34
N LYS A 4 1.33 7.53 -10.55
CA LYS A 4 2.08 7.30 -11.80
C LYS A 4 3.42 8.05 -11.83
N GLN A 5 3.52 9.22 -11.19
CA GLN A 5 4.80 9.92 -11.07
C GLN A 5 5.72 9.22 -10.07
N LEU A 6 5.18 8.73 -8.94
CA LEU A 6 5.94 7.96 -7.96
C LEU A 6 6.53 6.69 -8.58
N THR A 7 5.75 5.94 -9.36
CA THR A 7 6.20 4.68 -9.98
C THR A 7 7.23 4.86 -11.10
N LYS A 8 7.37 6.07 -11.65
CA LYS A 8 8.48 6.38 -12.56
C LYS A 8 9.81 6.52 -11.83
N ILE A 9 9.79 7.01 -10.59
CA ILE A 9 10.99 7.18 -9.75
C ILE A 9 11.32 5.86 -9.06
N GLU A 10 10.31 5.21 -8.47
CA GLU A 10 10.45 3.92 -7.78
C GLU A 10 9.46 2.89 -8.36
N PRO A 11 9.89 2.11 -9.38
CA PRO A 11 9.05 1.09 -10.02
C PRO A 11 8.54 0.00 -9.08
N ARG A 12 9.22 -0.26 -7.95
CA ARG A 12 8.75 -1.25 -6.97
C ARG A 12 7.41 -0.86 -6.34
N LEU A 13 7.04 0.42 -6.33
CA LEU A 13 5.70 0.86 -5.91
C LEU A 13 4.61 0.27 -6.83
N GLN A 14 4.87 0.19 -8.14
CA GLN A 14 3.93 -0.41 -9.09
C GLN A 14 3.81 -1.92 -8.86
N GLN A 15 4.91 -2.59 -8.51
CA GLN A 15 4.91 -4.00 -8.16
C GLN A 15 4.08 -4.24 -6.90
N LEU A 16 4.30 -3.45 -5.84
CA LEU A 16 3.57 -3.53 -4.59
C LEU A 16 2.06 -3.30 -4.78
N TYR A 17 1.69 -2.34 -5.63
CA TYR A 17 0.29 -2.12 -6.04
C TYR A 17 -0.31 -3.35 -6.76
N ASN A 18 0.42 -3.93 -7.71
CA ASN A 18 -0.05 -5.10 -8.45
C ASN A 18 -0.21 -6.32 -7.54
N GLU A 19 0.63 -6.46 -6.51
CA GLU A 19 0.49 -7.50 -5.49
C GLU A 19 -0.74 -7.28 -4.61
N ALA A 20 -1.00 -6.04 -4.16
CA ALA A 20 -2.19 -5.72 -3.38
C ALA A 20 -3.48 -6.10 -4.13
N ARG A 21 -3.55 -5.81 -5.43
CA ARG A 21 -4.68 -6.21 -6.29
C ARG A 21 -4.88 -7.72 -6.45
N LYS A 22 -3.84 -8.52 -6.22
CA LYS A 22 -3.92 -9.98 -6.33
C LYS A 22 -4.37 -10.64 -5.03
N VAL A 23 -4.45 -9.90 -3.93
CA VAL A 23 -4.99 -10.40 -2.67
C VAL A 23 -6.45 -10.78 -2.88
N LYS A 24 -6.81 -11.99 -2.47
CA LYS A 24 -8.18 -12.51 -2.54
C LYS A 24 -8.73 -12.67 -1.13
N VAL A 25 -10.00 -12.34 -0.97
CA VAL A 25 -10.78 -12.68 0.23
C VAL A 25 -10.90 -14.20 0.30
N LYS A 26 -10.35 -14.80 1.35
CA LYS A 26 -10.41 -16.26 1.57
C LYS A 26 -11.70 -16.68 2.27
N ASP A 27 -12.22 -15.83 3.15
CA ASP A 27 -13.39 -16.08 4.00
C ASP A 27 -13.97 -14.76 4.55
N ASP A 28 -15.11 -14.87 5.24
CA ASP A 28 -15.81 -13.72 5.86
C ASP A 28 -15.02 -13.01 6.96
N SER A 29 -13.94 -13.60 7.48
CA SER A 29 -13.07 -13.02 8.52
C SER A 29 -11.88 -12.24 7.95
N PHE A 30 -11.73 -12.19 6.62
CA PHE A 30 -10.68 -11.45 5.95
C PHE A 30 -10.60 -9.98 6.44
N CYS A 31 -9.39 -9.52 6.74
CA CYS A 31 -9.13 -8.18 7.26
C CYS A 31 -8.07 -7.46 6.41
N ALA A 32 -8.49 -6.42 5.68
CA ALA A 32 -7.61 -5.61 4.86
C ALA A 32 -6.53 -4.91 5.71
N ASN A 33 -6.91 -4.39 6.88
CA ASN A 33 -5.97 -3.79 7.83
C ASN A 33 -4.90 -4.79 8.28
N SER A 34 -5.28 -6.00 8.68
CA SER A 34 -4.31 -7.02 9.12
C SER A 34 -3.31 -7.34 8.01
N VAL A 35 -3.78 -7.52 6.78
CA VAL A 35 -2.94 -7.75 5.60
C VAL A 35 -2.03 -6.54 5.33
N TRP A 36 -2.59 -5.34 5.39
CA TRP A 36 -1.87 -4.10 5.17
C TRP A 36 -0.71 -3.92 6.13
N TYR A 37 -0.99 -3.91 7.44
CA TYR A 37 0.03 -3.67 8.46
C TYR A 37 1.08 -4.78 8.51
N ARG A 38 0.72 -6.03 8.19
CA ARG A 38 1.66 -7.15 8.21
C ARG A 38 2.54 -7.26 6.97
N GLN A 39 2.00 -6.99 5.78
CA GLN A 39 2.67 -7.33 4.51
C GLN A 39 3.03 -6.12 3.66
N PHE A 40 2.17 -5.11 3.61
CA PHE A 40 2.31 -4.01 2.64
C PHE A 40 2.93 -2.76 3.26
N LYS A 41 2.50 -2.35 4.45
CA LYS A 41 2.98 -1.14 5.11
C LYS A 41 4.50 -1.15 5.38
N PRO A 42 5.11 -2.24 5.87
CA PRO A 42 6.56 -2.27 6.07
C PRO A 42 7.33 -2.06 4.75
N ARG A 43 6.90 -2.73 3.67
CA ARG A 43 7.49 -2.59 2.34
C ARG A 43 7.24 -1.21 1.73
N LEU A 44 6.09 -0.59 2.00
CA LEU A 44 5.81 0.77 1.55
C LEU A 44 6.82 1.76 2.15
N LEU A 45 7.09 1.66 3.46
CA LEU A 45 7.99 2.56 4.18
C LEU A 45 9.44 2.51 3.68
N GLU A 46 9.86 1.40 3.08
CA GLU A 46 11.17 1.27 2.41
C GLU A 46 11.23 1.99 1.05
N LEU A 47 10.08 2.23 0.42
CA LEU A 47 9.97 2.77 -0.93
C LEU A 47 9.58 4.25 -0.96
N VAL A 48 8.86 4.73 0.05
CA VAL A 48 8.34 6.11 0.13
C VAL A 48 8.23 6.56 1.60
N GLY A 49 8.39 7.86 1.85
CA GLY A 49 8.48 8.43 3.19
C GLY A 49 9.92 8.51 3.70
N PHE A 50 10.11 8.70 5.01
CA PHE A 50 11.41 9.00 5.60
C PHE A 50 12.50 7.95 5.31
N GLY A 51 12.13 6.68 5.11
CA GLY A 51 13.05 5.59 4.79
C GLY A 51 13.39 5.45 3.30
N ALA A 52 12.83 6.27 2.41
CA ALA A 52 13.02 6.13 0.98
C ALA A 52 14.44 6.53 0.54
N ALA A 53 14.99 5.82 -0.45
CA ALA A 53 16.30 6.13 -1.02
C ALA A 53 16.33 7.46 -1.80
N TRP A 54 15.19 7.88 -2.35
CA TRP A 54 15.08 9.07 -3.22
C TRP A 54 14.49 10.25 -2.45
N PRO A 55 15.18 11.41 -2.37
CA PRO A 55 14.68 12.59 -1.66
C PRO A 55 13.28 13.05 -2.11
N GLU A 56 12.96 12.90 -3.39
CA GLU A 56 11.66 13.25 -3.98
C GLU A 56 10.50 12.42 -3.40
N LEU A 57 10.81 11.21 -2.92
CA LEU A 57 9.84 10.29 -2.32
C LEU A 57 9.75 10.45 -0.79
N GLN A 58 10.63 11.24 -0.17
CA GLN A 58 10.63 11.49 1.28
C GLN A 58 9.61 12.57 1.70
N SER A 59 8.62 12.88 0.86
CA SER A 59 7.59 13.87 1.20
C SER A 59 6.34 13.20 1.81
N PRO A 60 5.65 13.88 2.76
CA PRO A 60 4.38 13.40 3.30
C PRO A 60 3.34 13.15 2.18
N THR A 61 3.28 14.03 1.19
CA THR A 61 2.37 13.88 0.04
C THR A 61 2.70 12.64 -0.80
N ALA A 62 3.97 12.28 -0.99
CA ALA A 62 4.34 11.05 -1.69
C ALA A 62 3.86 9.82 -0.92
N TYR A 63 4.10 9.82 0.39
CA TYR A 63 3.67 8.75 1.28
C TYR A 63 2.15 8.58 1.26
N ASP A 64 1.38 9.66 1.44
CA ASP A 64 -0.08 9.61 1.47
C ASP A 64 -0.67 9.09 0.16
N VAL A 65 -0.16 9.56 -0.99
CA VAL A 65 -0.63 9.12 -2.30
C VAL A 65 -0.36 7.63 -2.51
N ALA A 66 0.84 7.16 -2.18
CA ALA A 66 1.19 5.75 -2.31
C ALA A 66 0.41 4.87 -1.31
N TYR A 67 0.28 5.32 -0.06
CA TYR A 67 -0.48 4.66 0.99
C TYR A 67 -1.93 4.44 0.55
N GLN A 68 -2.63 5.51 0.21
CA GLN A 68 -4.04 5.44 -0.17
C GLN A 68 -4.23 4.58 -1.42
N THR A 69 -3.38 4.76 -2.44
CA THR A 69 -3.53 4.03 -3.70
C THR A 69 -3.34 2.52 -3.52
N ILE A 70 -2.35 2.09 -2.75
CA ILE A 70 -2.06 0.65 -2.56
C ILE A 70 -3.01 0.05 -1.54
N TYR A 71 -3.36 0.76 -0.47
CA TYR A 71 -4.34 0.27 0.51
C TYR A 71 -5.71 0.06 -0.15
N ASN A 72 -6.19 1.03 -0.93
CA ASN A 72 -7.47 0.93 -1.64
C ASN A 72 -7.48 -0.12 -2.76
N ALA A 73 -6.31 -0.67 -3.12
CA ALA A 73 -6.21 -1.77 -4.06
C ALA A 73 -6.45 -3.14 -3.41
N LEU A 74 -6.41 -3.22 -2.07
CA LEU A 74 -6.78 -4.42 -1.33
C LEU A 74 -8.30 -4.65 -1.39
N PRO A 75 -8.76 -5.90 -1.27
CA PRO A 75 -10.17 -6.17 -1.07
C PRO A 75 -10.69 -5.51 0.21
N ASN A 76 -11.99 -5.20 0.23
CA ASN A 76 -12.67 -4.81 1.45
C ASN A 76 -12.58 -5.92 2.51
N CYS A 77 -12.68 -5.53 3.79
CA CYS A 77 -12.82 -6.48 4.88
C CYS A 77 -14.05 -7.38 4.68
N GLY A 78 -13.93 -8.63 5.11
CA GLY A 78 -15.03 -9.58 5.13
C GLY A 78 -16.14 -9.15 6.11
N LYS A 79 -17.34 -9.71 5.93
CA LYS A 79 -18.55 -9.32 6.68
C LYS A 79 -18.45 -9.54 8.19
N ARG A 80 -17.56 -10.44 8.64
CA ARG A 80 -17.33 -10.76 10.05
C ARG A 80 -16.03 -10.17 10.58
N CYS A 81 -15.42 -9.25 9.84
CA CYS A 81 -14.26 -8.53 10.30
C CYS A 81 -14.65 -7.48 11.35
N SER A 82 -13.91 -7.41 12.45
CA SER A 82 -14.11 -6.46 13.55
C SER A 82 -13.04 -5.37 13.63
N CYS A 83 -12.28 -5.15 12.55
CA CYS A 83 -11.30 -4.08 12.54
C CYS A 83 -11.99 -2.71 12.59
N ILE A 84 -11.51 -1.86 13.49
CA ILE A 84 -11.94 -0.48 13.70
C ILE A 84 -11.01 0.44 12.91
#